data_AF-A0A1D9N991-F1
#
_entry.id   AF-A0A1D9N991-F1
#
_cell.length_a   1.000
_cell.length_b   1.000
_cell.length_c   1.000
_cell.angle_alpha   90.00
_cell.angle_beta   90.00
_cell.angle_gamma   90.00
#
_symmetry.space_group_name_H-M   'P 1'
#
loop_
_entity.id
_entity.type
_entity.pdbx_description
1 polymer ?
#
loop_
_entity_poly.entity_id
_entity_poly.type
_entity_poly.pdbx_seq_one_letter_code
_entity_poly.pdbx_strand_id
1 'polypeptide(L)'
;MRTDNAKFRFIGRDAYEAAGGYVREDLFSQDEGDGTADSVLVERLVQEKLERIAQDIQQREGWAWSRGRAARIWYHGEDGKEFVQPAEPDPVYTPEQQQRLGALREQYDTYDSVCDESDAIEADILAIQAAAEASAWTDDMKSGAGVMVSLYEGQVYVQRGVRLKADMPEETVTSSVTVPFTSHQPDAAEGISVPLLTKMTSERTLAVQAALMQQPEKAVALMVWRMCTCVFSGCLTTTHPFRISLTVSHGSLTENAPSGKDGAAFNILMTERARLKALLPEGWEKDFTTFFALDGGVLMSLMAFCTACSVDGVQTRDMGHTSRSTLDAVEAAIGFHLRDWWQPTKDNYFGSLKHPQIVASLKEAGLTGAAGDAEKMKKGDAAAHAEHFMQHTRWVPAWLKGPESAGESGADDAASDTDSPDNDTTNTAHAA
;
A
#
# COMPACT_ATOMS: atom_id res chain seq x y z
N MET A 1 35.87 -8.50 -7.34
CA MET A 1 34.99 -7.40 -6.87
C MET A 1 35.71 -6.08 -7.10
N ARG A 2 35.02 -4.98 -7.46
CA ARG A 2 35.65 -3.66 -7.54
C ARG A 2 35.81 -3.05 -6.14
N THR A 3 36.77 -2.16 -5.97
CA THR A 3 37.03 -1.37 -4.75
C THR A 3 35.92 -0.38 -4.40
N ASP A 4 35.20 0.12 -5.42
CA ASP A 4 33.99 0.94 -5.27
C ASP A 4 32.81 0.22 -4.58
N ASN A 5 32.87 -1.11 -4.46
CA ASN A 5 31.75 -1.91 -3.97
C ASN A 5 31.51 -1.70 -2.47
N ALA A 6 30.25 -1.56 -2.09
CA ALA A 6 29.81 -1.41 -0.71
C ALA A 6 30.38 -2.47 0.26
N LYS A 7 30.51 -3.74 -0.17
CA LYS A 7 31.13 -4.82 0.63
C LYS A 7 32.63 -4.57 0.89
N PHE A 8 33.37 -4.06 -0.10
CA PHE A 8 34.79 -3.76 0.03
C PHE A 8 35.02 -2.53 0.92
N ARG A 9 34.24 -1.46 0.69
CA ARG A 9 34.25 -0.26 1.54
C ARG A 9 33.88 -0.58 2.99
N PHE A 10 32.91 -1.47 3.21
CA PHE A 10 32.51 -1.91 4.55
C PHE A 10 33.64 -2.61 5.33
N ILE A 11 34.47 -3.44 4.70
CA ILE A 11 35.61 -4.06 5.39
C ILE A 11 36.79 -3.08 5.56
N GLY A 12 37.05 -2.23 4.57
CA GLY A 12 38.20 -1.34 4.50
C GLY A 12 39.43 -2.00 3.84
N ARG A 13 40.22 -1.20 3.12
CA ARG A 13 41.41 -1.69 2.38
C ARG A 13 42.45 -2.31 3.32
N ASP A 14 42.76 -1.64 4.43
CA ASP A 14 43.76 -2.10 5.41
C ASP A 14 43.40 -3.47 6.00
N ALA A 15 42.12 -3.70 6.31
CA ALA A 15 41.65 -4.98 6.85
C ALA A 15 41.66 -6.09 5.79
N TYR A 16 41.42 -5.76 4.53
CA TYR A 16 41.53 -6.68 3.40
C TYR A 16 42.99 -7.08 3.13
N GLU A 17 43.91 -6.11 3.11
CA GLU A 17 45.34 -6.37 2.88
C GLU A 17 46.00 -7.09 4.08
N ALA A 18 45.64 -6.73 5.31
CA ALA A 18 46.09 -7.45 6.52
C ALA A 18 45.62 -8.92 6.57
N ALA A 19 44.51 -9.25 5.89
CA ALA A 19 44.03 -10.62 5.73
C ALA A 19 44.71 -11.40 4.58
N GLY A 20 45.76 -10.83 3.97
CA GLY A 20 46.48 -11.40 2.82
C GLY A 20 45.85 -11.07 1.46
N GLY A 21 44.89 -10.14 1.43
CA GLY A 21 44.30 -9.66 0.19
C GLY A 21 45.26 -8.77 -0.60
N TYR A 22 45.15 -8.82 -1.92
CA TYR A 22 45.86 -7.92 -2.82
C TYR A 22 44.85 -7.15 -3.67
N VAL A 23 44.94 -5.82 -3.68
CA VAL A 23 44.16 -4.96 -4.58
C VAL A 23 44.94 -4.83 -5.88
N ARG A 24 44.38 -5.36 -6.97
CA ARG A 24 44.90 -5.13 -8.31
C ARG A 24 44.37 -3.79 -8.80
N GLU A 25 45.17 -2.74 -8.59
CA GLU A 25 44.88 -1.37 -9.00
C GLU A 25 44.70 -1.26 -10.52
N ASP A 26 43.77 -0.39 -10.93
CA ASP A 26 43.47 -0.11 -12.34
C ASP A 26 44.33 1.06 -12.83
N LEU A 27 45.22 0.79 -13.78
CA LEU A 27 46.13 1.80 -14.34
C LEU A 27 45.42 2.87 -15.19
N PHE A 28 44.09 2.79 -15.33
CA PHE A 28 43.26 3.74 -16.05
C PHE A 28 42.18 4.43 -15.19
N SER A 29 42.13 4.19 -13.87
CA SER A 29 41.25 4.96 -12.98
C SER A 29 41.76 6.39 -12.80
N GLN A 30 40.83 7.35 -12.64
CA GLN A 30 41.19 8.73 -12.30
C GLN A 30 41.42 8.91 -10.79
N ASP A 31 40.89 7.99 -9.97
CA ASP A 31 41.03 7.97 -8.52
C ASP A 31 42.17 7.02 -8.10
N GLU A 32 43.02 7.46 -7.18
CA GLU A 32 44.11 6.66 -6.62
C GLU A 32 43.57 5.50 -5.75
N GLY A 33 44.08 4.29 -5.98
CA GLY A 33 43.73 3.09 -5.21
C GLY A 33 42.47 2.36 -5.69
N ASP A 34 41.86 2.77 -6.79
CA ASP A 34 40.73 2.07 -7.40
C ASP A 34 41.21 0.84 -8.21
N GLY A 35 40.44 -0.26 -8.19
CA GLY A 35 40.90 -1.53 -8.73
C GLY A 35 39.99 -2.72 -8.45
N THR A 36 40.59 -3.92 -8.41
CA THR A 36 39.89 -5.19 -8.21
C THR A 36 40.47 -6.03 -7.07
N ALA A 37 39.59 -6.52 -6.21
CA ALA A 37 39.86 -7.39 -5.07
C ALA A 37 39.22 -8.79 -5.27
N ASP A 38 39.77 -9.81 -4.61
CA ASP A 38 39.18 -11.16 -4.56
C ASP A 38 37.84 -11.12 -3.83
N SER A 39 36.76 -11.47 -4.55
CA SER A 39 35.41 -11.51 -3.99
C SER A 39 35.26 -12.54 -2.86
N VAL A 40 35.95 -13.68 -2.91
CA VAL A 40 35.81 -14.74 -1.89
C VAL A 40 36.38 -14.27 -0.56
N LEU A 41 37.56 -13.64 -0.59
CA LEU A 41 38.16 -13.03 0.59
C LEU A 41 37.32 -11.87 1.13
N VAL A 42 36.79 -11.00 0.26
CA VAL A 42 35.90 -9.91 0.70
C VAL A 42 34.64 -10.47 1.37
N GLU A 43 33.97 -11.46 0.80
CA GLU A 43 32.75 -12.02 1.38
C GLU A 43 33.00 -12.72 2.72
N ARG A 44 34.14 -13.41 2.87
CA ARG A 44 34.56 -13.96 4.16
C ARG A 44 34.76 -12.85 5.21
N LEU A 45 35.48 -11.78 4.87
CA LEU A 45 35.75 -10.68 5.80
C LEU A 45 34.50 -9.88 6.16
N VAL A 46 33.56 -9.70 5.22
CA VAL A 46 32.23 -9.12 5.50
C VAL A 46 31.49 -10.00 6.52
N GLN A 47 31.44 -11.32 6.29
CA GLN A 47 30.79 -12.27 7.19
C GLN A 47 31.40 -12.23 8.60
N GLU A 48 32.74 -12.34 8.72
CA GLU A 48 33.45 -12.25 10.00
C GLU A 48 33.23 -10.91 10.71
N LYS A 49 33.16 -9.78 9.97
CA LYS A 49 32.92 -8.45 10.55
C LYS A 49 31.49 -8.32 11.06
N LEU A 50 30.50 -8.81 10.31
CA LEU A 50 29.10 -8.83 10.75
C LEU A 50 28.90 -9.73 11.98
N GLU A 51 29.56 -10.90 12.02
CA GLU A 51 29.52 -11.79 13.18
C GLU A 51 30.12 -11.16 14.43
N ARG A 52 31.27 -10.47 14.31
CA ARG A 52 31.87 -9.71 15.42
C ARG A 52 30.95 -8.61 15.95
N ILE A 53 30.30 -7.86 15.06
CA ILE A 53 29.31 -6.82 15.45
C ILE A 53 28.11 -7.45 16.15
N ALA A 54 27.59 -8.57 15.64
CA ALA A 54 26.47 -9.27 16.25
C ALA A 54 26.80 -9.80 17.66
N GLN A 55 28.02 -10.30 17.87
CA GLN A 55 28.51 -10.76 19.17
C GLN A 55 28.72 -9.61 20.17
N ASP A 56 29.22 -8.46 19.73
CA ASP A 56 29.36 -7.26 20.57
C ASP A 56 27.98 -6.77 21.05
N ILE A 57 27.01 -6.64 20.14
CA ILE A 57 25.63 -6.27 20.49
C ILE A 57 25.00 -7.30 21.43
N GLN A 58 25.23 -8.61 21.21
CA GLN A 58 24.77 -9.65 22.14
C GLN A 58 25.31 -9.46 23.55
N GLN A 59 26.62 -9.25 23.70
CA GLN A 59 27.26 -9.09 25.01
C GLN A 59 26.83 -7.80 25.70
N ARG A 60 26.64 -6.72 24.93
CA ARG A 60 26.26 -5.39 25.45
C ARG A 60 24.78 -5.32 25.86
N GLU A 61 23.89 -5.94 25.08
CA GLU A 61 22.44 -5.80 25.27
C GLU A 61 21.79 -7.00 26.00
N GLY A 62 22.47 -8.15 26.10
CA GLY A 62 22.01 -9.33 26.85
C GLY A 62 21.19 -10.34 26.04
N TRP A 63 21.43 -10.44 24.73
CA TRP A 63 20.70 -11.37 23.84
C TRP A 63 21.07 -12.84 24.07
N ALA A 64 20.12 -13.77 23.88
CA ALA A 64 20.37 -15.20 24.05
C ALA A 64 21.31 -15.77 22.97
N TRP A 65 21.24 -15.24 21.74
CA TRP A 65 22.13 -15.59 20.64
C TRP A 65 22.38 -14.40 19.70
N SER A 66 23.40 -14.52 18.85
CA SER A 66 23.66 -13.60 17.75
C SER A 66 24.02 -14.32 16.45
N ARG A 67 23.79 -13.66 15.33
CA ARG A 67 24.26 -14.13 14.02
C ARG A 67 24.56 -12.94 13.10
N GLY A 68 25.77 -12.87 12.57
CA GLY A 68 26.06 -12.02 11.42
C GLY A 68 25.72 -12.77 10.13
N ARG A 69 25.13 -12.13 9.12
CA ARG A 69 25.03 -12.69 7.77
C ARG A 69 24.85 -11.63 6.69
N ALA A 70 25.27 -11.91 5.47
CA ALA A 70 25.26 -10.91 4.39
C ALA A 70 23.87 -10.31 4.04
N ALA A 71 22.77 -11.07 4.19
CA ALA A 71 21.41 -10.63 3.84
C ALA A 71 20.51 -10.48 5.08
N ARG A 72 19.63 -9.47 5.13
CA ARG A 72 18.64 -9.31 6.22
C ARG A 72 17.65 -10.48 6.27
N ILE A 73 16.98 -10.69 7.40
CA ILE A 73 15.89 -11.67 7.52
C ILE A 73 14.63 -11.12 6.85
N TRP A 74 13.98 -11.94 6.04
CA TRP A 74 12.66 -11.67 5.49
C TRP A 74 11.57 -12.50 6.19
N TYR A 75 10.34 -11.99 6.21
CA TYR A 75 9.19 -12.65 6.84
C TYR A 75 8.66 -13.87 6.04
N HIS A 76 9.25 -14.18 4.89
CA HIS A 76 8.81 -15.20 3.95
C HIS A 76 10.00 -16.01 3.39
N GLY A 77 9.73 -17.13 2.72
CA GLY A 77 10.76 -17.96 2.10
C GLY A 77 11.40 -18.94 3.10
N GLU A 78 12.71 -19.15 3.00
CA GLU A 78 13.45 -20.01 3.94
C GLU A 78 13.60 -19.34 5.31
N ASP A 79 13.87 -18.04 5.33
CA ASP A 79 13.91 -17.22 6.55
C ASP A 79 12.62 -17.35 7.38
N GLY A 80 11.46 -17.25 6.73
CA GLY A 80 10.15 -17.43 7.36
C GLY A 80 9.88 -18.85 7.89
N LYS A 81 10.76 -19.83 7.63
CA LYS A 81 10.72 -21.19 8.19
C LYS A 81 11.69 -21.38 9.36
N GLU A 82 12.82 -20.68 9.37
CA GLU A 82 13.83 -20.78 10.44
C GLU A 82 13.56 -19.77 11.58
N PHE A 83 13.11 -18.56 11.24
CA PHE A 83 13.01 -17.42 12.16
C PHE A 83 11.58 -16.92 12.38
N VAL A 84 11.37 -16.28 13.53
CA VAL A 84 10.26 -15.38 13.82
C VAL A 84 10.86 -14.00 14.09
N GLN A 85 10.47 -13.00 13.30
CA GLN A 85 10.77 -11.61 13.62
C GLN A 85 9.77 -11.14 14.69
N PRO A 86 10.23 -10.44 15.74
CA PRO A 86 9.36 -9.94 16.80
C PRO A 86 8.56 -8.73 16.33
N ALA A 87 7.54 -8.36 17.09
CA ALA A 87 7.12 -6.96 17.12
C ALA A 87 8.18 -6.18 17.91
N GLU A 88 8.76 -5.14 17.29
CA GLU A 88 9.67 -4.25 17.99
C GLU A 88 8.87 -3.43 19.02
N PRO A 89 9.29 -3.36 20.30
CA PRO A 89 8.59 -2.58 21.31
C PRO A 89 8.76 -1.09 21.07
N ASP A 90 7.75 -0.29 21.43
CA ASP A 90 7.80 1.17 21.33
C ASP A 90 9.03 1.72 22.09
N PRO A 91 9.82 2.64 21.51
CA PRO A 91 11.05 3.14 22.14
C PRO A 91 10.79 3.79 23.50
N VAL A 92 11.53 3.33 24.52
CA VAL A 92 11.38 3.83 25.90
C VAL A 92 12.44 4.90 26.16
N TYR A 93 12.02 6.16 26.09
CA TYR A 93 12.86 7.31 26.38
C TYR A 93 12.84 7.66 27.87
N THR A 94 14.01 7.90 28.47
CA THR A 94 14.09 8.54 29.79
C THR A 94 13.69 10.03 29.71
N PRO A 95 13.28 10.68 30.83
CA PRO A 95 12.98 12.11 30.84
C PRO A 95 14.12 12.98 30.30
N GLU A 96 15.37 12.61 30.60
CA GLU A 96 16.57 13.30 30.13
C GLU A 96 16.77 13.14 28.62
N GLN A 97 16.49 11.96 28.06
CA GLN A 97 16.51 11.73 26.61
C GLN A 97 15.41 12.51 25.90
N GLN A 98 14.19 12.56 26.44
CA GLN A 98 13.10 13.36 25.88
C GLN A 98 13.44 14.86 25.89
N GLN A 99 14.01 15.37 26.99
CA GLN A 99 14.45 16.75 27.09
C GLN A 99 15.59 17.06 26.09
N ARG A 100 16.58 16.17 25.96
CA ARG A 100 17.69 16.33 25.02
C ARG A 100 17.21 16.28 23.57
N LEU A 101 16.29 15.38 23.22
CA LEU A 101 15.67 15.32 21.89
C LEU A 101 14.87 16.59 21.56
N GLY A 102 14.12 17.13 22.52
CA GLY A 102 13.41 18.41 22.35
C GLY A 102 14.38 19.53 22.02
N ALA A 103 15.44 19.69 22.82
CA ALA A 103 16.46 20.72 22.63
C ALA A 103 17.28 20.54 21.33
N LEU A 104 17.55 19.30 20.91
CA LEU A 104 18.24 19.00 19.64
C LEU A 104 17.36 19.31 18.43
N ARG A 105 16.06 18.97 18.48
CA ARG A 105 15.11 19.31 17.41
C ARG A 105 14.92 20.82 17.28
N GLU A 106 14.76 21.53 18.39
CA GLU A 106 14.68 23.00 18.39
C GLU A 106 15.96 23.63 17.82
N GLN A 107 17.14 23.06 18.07
CA GLN A 107 18.40 23.50 17.44
C GLN A 107 18.44 23.18 15.95
N TYR A 108 18.03 21.97 15.55
CA TYR A 108 17.95 21.56 14.14
C TYR A 108 17.05 22.49 13.33
N ASP A 109 15.88 22.83 13.87
CA ASP A 109 14.89 23.74 13.25
C ASP A 109 15.40 25.19 13.08
N THR A 110 16.58 25.56 13.62
CA THR A 110 17.22 26.86 13.37
C THR A 110 18.10 26.89 12.12
N TYR A 111 18.36 25.73 11.48
CA TYR A 111 19.18 25.63 10.28
C TYR A 111 18.30 25.53 9.02
N ASP A 112 18.30 26.59 8.20
CA ASP A 112 17.59 26.64 6.90
C ASP A 112 18.24 25.75 5.80
N SER A 113 19.40 25.15 6.07
CA SER A 113 20.17 24.36 5.10
C SER A 113 21.09 23.35 5.78
N VAL A 114 21.30 22.20 5.12
CA VAL A 114 22.23 21.14 5.55
C VAL A 114 23.66 21.67 5.65
N CYS A 115 24.29 21.50 6.81
CA CYS A 115 25.70 21.81 7.11
C CYS A 115 26.28 20.83 8.15
N ASP A 116 27.60 20.86 8.35
CA ASP A 116 28.31 19.98 9.28
C ASP A 116 27.69 19.98 10.71
N GLU A 117 27.18 21.13 11.17
CA GLU A 117 26.50 21.26 12.46
C GLU A 117 25.09 20.62 12.47
N SER A 118 24.31 20.71 11.38
CA SER A 118 23.00 20.05 11.31
C SER A 118 23.14 18.53 11.24
N ASP A 119 24.15 18.04 10.50
CA ASP A 119 24.45 16.61 10.37
C ASP A 119 24.88 16.02 11.72
N ALA A 120 25.67 16.77 12.51
CA ALA A 120 26.04 16.39 13.87
C ALA A 120 24.82 16.32 14.80
N ILE A 121 23.85 17.25 14.67
CA ILE A 121 22.60 17.24 15.44
C ILE A 121 21.71 16.05 15.05
N GLU A 122 21.59 15.75 13.75
CA GLU A 122 20.83 14.58 13.28
C GLU A 122 21.45 13.27 13.80
N ALA A 123 22.78 13.14 13.75
CA ALA A 123 23.49 12.00 14.31
C ALA A 123 23.26 11.83 15.83
N ASP A 124 23.25 12.94 16.60
CA ASP A 124 22.93 12.96 18.04
C ASP A 124 21.47 12.51 18.29
N ILE A 125 20.51 12.97 17.47
CA ILE A 125 19.09 12.56 17.53
C ILE A 125 18.96 11.06 17.28
N LEU A 126 19.54 10.55 16.19
CA LEU A 126 19.51 9.13 15.81
C LEU A 126 20.15 8.24 16.89
N ALA A 127 21.26 8.68 17.50
CA ALA A 127 21.91 7.96 18.59
C ALA A 127 21.02 7.82 19.83
N ILE A 128 20.24 8.85 20.18
CA ILE A 128 19.30 8.81 21.32
C ILE A 128 18.10 7.91 20.99
N GLN A 129 17.58 7.96 19.76
CA GLN A 129 16.48 7.09 19.31
C GLN A 129 16.88 5.62 19.34
N ALA A 130 18.03 5.27 18.76
CA ALA A 130 18.57 3.91 18.78
C ALA A 130 18.85 3.39 20.21
N ALA A 131 19.22 4.29 21.14
CA ALA A 131 19.37 3.94 22.56
C ALA A 131 18.02 3.67 23.24
N ALA A 132 16.96 4.43 22.93
CA ALA A 132 15.62 4.22 23.46
C ALA A 132 14.96 2.94 22.89
N GLU A 133 15.19 2.64 21.61
CA GLU A 133 14.82 1.36 20.96
C GLU A 133 15.51 0.17 21.65
N ALA A 134 16.82 0.26 21.89
CA ALA A 134 17.56 -0.80 22.58
C ALA A 134 17.09 -1.00 24.04
N SER A 135 16.75 0.10 24.74
CA SER A 135 16.24 0.07 26.11
C SER A 135 14.80 -0.43 26.26
N ALA A 136 14.00 -0.41 25.18
CA ALA A 136 12.63 -0.93 25.19
C ALA A 136 12.57 -2.47 25.31
N TRP A 137 13.66 -3.17 25.01
CA TRP A 137 13.76 -4.63 25.15
C TRP A 137 14.03 -5.05 26.59
N THR A 138 13.03 -5.65 27.23
CA THR A 138 13.16 -6.22 28.57
C THR A 138 13.98 -7.52 28.57
N ASP A 139 14.54 -7.89 29.72
CA ASP A 139 15.32 -9.12 29.86
C ASP A 139 14.50 -10.39 29.58
N ASP A 140 13.19 -10.37 29.83
CA ASP A 140 12.27 -11.46 29.49
C ASP A 140 12.05 -11.57 27.97
N MET A 141 11.96 -10.44 27.25
CA MET A 141 11.86 -10.44 25.79
C MET A 141 13.15 -10.95 25.13
N LYS A 142 14.31 -10.61 25.70
CA LYS A 142 15.65 -11.07 25.29
C LYS A 142 15.87 -12.56 25.59
N SER A 143 15.23 -13.09 26.63
CA SER A 143 15.23 -14.52 26.94
C SER A 143 14.66 -15.34 25.79
N GLY A 144 15.47 -16.23 25.21
CA GLY A 144 15.12 -17.02 24.02
C GLY A 144 15.08 -16.24 22.70
N ALA A 145 15.50 -14.98 22.69
CA ALA A 145 15.59 -14.15 21.48
C ALA A 145 17.03 -13.69 21.22
N GLY A 146 17.32 -13.39 19.95
CA GLY A 146 18.65 -13.04 19.49
C GLY A 146 18.69 -11.78 18.62
N VAL A 147 19.91 -11.38 18.29
CA VAL A 147 20.18 -10.27 17.39
C VAL A 147 20.80 -10.76 16.08
N MET A 148 20.23 -10.32 14.96
CA MET A 148 20.84 -10.54 13.64
C MET A 148 21.41 -9.25 13.08
N VAL A 149 22.62 -9.33 12.55
CA VAL A 149 23.31 -8.21 11.91
C VAL A 149 23.58 -8.54 10.45
N SER A 150 23.21 -7.62 9.56
CA SER A 150 23.38 -7.78 8.11
C SER A 150 23.89 -6.50 7.46
N LEU A 151 24.28 -6.59 6.18
CA LEU A 151 24.75 -5.45 5.40
C LEU A 151 23.67 -5.05 4.39
N TYR A 152 23.11 -3.86 4.53
CA TYR A 152 22.09 -3.32 3.64
C TYR A 152 22.58 -1.97 3.08
N GLU A 153 22.65 -1.83 1.75
CA GLU A 153 23.13 -0.63 1.05
C GLU A 153 24.53 -0.12 1.51
N GLY A 154 25.35 -1.02 2.05
CA GLY A 154 26.68 -0.71 2.59
C GLY A 154 26.71 -0.30 4.06
N GLN A 155 25.54 -0.17 4.69
CA GLN A 155 25.39 0.12 6.12
C GLN A 155 25.03 -1.13 6.92
N VAL A 156 25.35 -1.10 8.22
CA VAL A 156 25.03 -2.17 9.15
C VAL A 156 23.55 -2.07 9.52
N TYR A 157 22.80 -3.15 9.29
CA TYR A 157 21.39 -3.28 9.65
C TYR A 157 21.21 -4.31 10.76
N VAL A 158 20.64 -3.89 11.88
CA VAL A 158 20.50 -4.69 13.12
C VAL A 158 19.03 -5.02 13.34
N GLN A 159 18.69 -6.31 13.34
CA GLN A 159 17.36 -6.83 13.67
C GLN A 159 17.41 -7.45 15.06
N ARG A 160 16.70 -6.86 16.02
CA ARG A 160 16.64 -7.31 17.42
C ARG A 160 15.49 -8.30 17.65
N GLY A 161 15.55 -9.04 18.77
CA GLY A 161 14.48 -9.91 19.24
C GLY A 161 14.10 -11.10 18.34
N VAL A 162 14.94 -11.48 17.38
CA VAL A 162 14.68 -12.60 16.46
C VAL A 162 14.61 -13.91 17.25
N ARG A 163 13.58 -14.73 17.04
CA ARG A 163 13.46 -16.06 17.66
C ARG A 163 13.64 -17.18 16.63
N LEU A 164 14.20 -18.31 17.05
CA LEU A 164 14.30 -19.52 16.23
C LEU A 164 13.00 -20.32 16.37
N LYS A 165 12.42 -20.77 15.25
CA LYS A 165 11.19 -21.58 15.28
C LYS A 165 11.37 -22.95 15.94
N ALA A 166 12.60 -23.48 15.93
CA ALA A 166 12.94 -24.75 16.57
C ALA A 166 12.83 -24.72 18.10
N ASP A 167 12.92 -23.54 18.72
CA ASP A 167 12.89 -23.37 20.18
C ASP A 167 11.47 -23.07 20.72
N MET A 168 10.45 -23.10 19.86
CA MET A 168 9.04 -22.90 20.24
C MET A 168 8.35 -24.25 20.53
N PRO A 169 7.60 -24.39 21.64
CA PRO A 169 6.93 -25.65 21.98
C PRO A 169 5.82 -26.00 20.96
N GLU A 170 5.72 -27.27 20.56
CA GLU A 170 4.87 -27.71 19.43
C GLU A 170 3.37 -27.33 19.54
N GLU A 171 2.84 -27.14 20.76
CA GLU A 171 1.45 -26.71 20.96
C GLU A 171 1.17 -25.24 20.59
N THR A 172 2.19 -24.39 20.36
CA THR A 172 1.99 -23.02 19.84
C THR A 172 2.05 -22.90 18.30
N VAL A 173 2.27 -24.00 17.57
CA VAL A 173 2.26 -23.98 16.08
C VAL A 173 0.88 -23.64 15.50
N THR A 174 -0.20 -23.76 16.30
CA THR A 174 -1.57 -23.27 15.98
C THR A 174 -1.98 -21.99 16.73
N SER A 175 -1.04 -21.28 17.35
CA SER A 175 -1.27 -19.95 17.91
C SER A 175 -0.37 -18.95 17.21
N SER A 176 -0.87 -18.47 16.06
CA SER A 176 -0.60 -17.12 15.57
C SER A 176 -0.50 -16.17 16.77
N VAL A 177 0.69 -15.60 17.02
CA VAL A 177 0.86 -14.63 18.10
C VAL A 177 0.02 -13.42 17.73
N THR A 178 -1.13 -13.32 18.40
CA THR A 178 -2.08 -12.23 18.23
C THR A 178 -1.36 -10.94 18.64
N VAL A 179 -0.94 -10.17 17.63
CA VAL A 179 -0.56 -8.78 17.83
C VAL A 179 -1.72 -8.11 18.56
N PRO A 180 -1.51 -7.38 19.67
CA PRO A 180 -2.48 -6.42 20.15
C PRO A 180 -2.45 -5.20 19.21
N PHE A 181 -2.80 -5.45 17.94
CA PHE A 181 -3.09 -4.40 16.99
C PHE A 181 -4.34 -3.66 17.49
N THR A 182 -4.19 -2.35 17.63
CA THR A 182 -5.25 -1.35 17.70
C THR A 182 -6.52 -1.80 16.97
N SER A 183 -7.50 -2.34 17.69
CA SER A 183 -8.82 -2.74 17.16
C SER A 183 -8.76 -3.31 15.74
N HIS A 184 -8.31 -4.56 15.56
CA HIS A 184 -8.35 -5.23 14.26
C HIS A 184 -9.79 -5.25 13.75
N GLN A 185 -10.16 -4.28 12.91
CA GLN A 185 -11.45 -4.31 12.25
C GLN A 185 -11.45 -5.54 11.33
N PRO A 186 -12.55 -6.32 11.29
CA PRO A 186 -12.66 -7.41 10.35
C PRO A 186 -12.53 -6.85 8.93
N ASP A 187 -11.86 -7.60 8.06
CA ASP A 187 -11.75 -7.23 6.64
C ASP A 187 -13.19 -7.12 6.07
N ALA A 188 -13.52 -6.01 5.41
CA ALA A 188 -14.85 -5.82 4.83
C ALA A 188 -15.21 -6.91 3.80
N ALA A 189 -14.21 -7.58 3.22
CA ALA A 189 -14.36 -8.72 2.32
C ALA A 189 -14.24 -10.09 3.04
N GLU A 190 -14.20 -10.13 4.37
CA GLU A 190 -14.16 -11.38 5.15
C GLU A 190 -15.40 -12.24 4.86
N GLY A 191 -15.19 -13.55 4.69
CA GLY A 191 -16.27 -14.49 4.37
C GLY A 191 -16.85 -14.40 2.93
N ILE A 192 -16.43 -13.43 2.11
CA ILE A 192 -16.67 -13.43 0.64
C ILE A 192 -15.85 -14.56 -0.01
N SER A 193 -16.27 -15.09 -1.16
CA SER A 193 -15.48 -16.08 -1.91
C SER A 193 -14.49 -15.39 -2.84
N VAL A 194 -13.28 -15.95 -3.01
CA VAL A 194 -12.27 -15.37 -3.92
C VAL A 194 -12.82 -15.18 -5.35
N PRO A 195 -13.57 -16.12 -5.95
CA PRO A 195 -14.19 -15.87 -7.24
C PRO A 195 -15.15 -14.67 -7.23
N LEU A 196 -16.03 -14.52 -6.23
CA LEU A 196 -16.95 -13.38 -6.18
C LEU A 196 -16.21 -12.04 -5.99
N LEU A 197 -15.18 -12.03 -5.14
CA LEU A 197 -14.30 -10.86 -4.93
C LEU A 197 -13.66 -10.43 -6.25
N THR A 198 -12.99 -11.34 -6.97
CA THR A 198 -12.31 -11.03 -8.23
C THR A 198 -13.30 -10.61 -9.33
N LYS A 199 -14.48 -11.24 -9.42
CA LYS A 199 -15.55 -10.83 -10.35
C LYS A 199 -16.02 -9.40 -10.10
N MET A 200 -16.38 -9.08 -8.85
CA MET A 200 -16.93 -7.76 -8.52
C MET A 200 -15.89 -6.65 -8.54
N THR A 201 -14.64 -6.92 -8.19
CA THR A 201 -13.56 -5.93 -8.30
C THR A 201 -13.11 -5.72 -9.75
N SER A 202 -13.31 -6.70 -10.63
CA SER A 202 -13.20 -6.50 -12.09
C SER A 202 -14.31 -5.59 -12.64
N GLU A 203 -15.55 -5.76 -12.19
CA GLU A 203 -16.68 -4.87 -12.53
C GLU A 203 -16.43 -3.44 -12.04
N ARG A 204 -16.00 -3.29 -10.77
CA ARG A 204 -15.60 -2.00 -10.17
C ARG A 204 -14.48 -1.34 -10.99
N THR A 205 -13.44 -2.09 -11.33
CA THR A 205 -12.33 -1.60 -12.17
C THR A 205 -12.84 -1.08 -13.51
N LEU A 206 -13.63 -1.86 -14.27
CA LEU A 206 -14.20 -1.43 -15.56
C LEU A 206 -15.05 -0.16 -15.44
N ALA A 207 -15.86 -0.04 -14.38
CA ALA A 207 -16.66 1.14 -14.11
C ALA A 207 -15.79 2.38 -13.82
N VAL A 208 -14.71 2.24 -13.05
CA VAL A 208 -13.74 3.33 -12.81
C VAL A 208 -13.00 3.71 -14.09
N GLN A 209 -12.59 2.75 -14.93
CA GLN A 209 -11.99 3.04 -16.23
C GLN A 209 -12.93 3.90 -17.09
N ALA A 210 -14.21 3.51 -17.18
CA ALA A 210 -15.21 4.24 -17.96
C ALA A 210 -15.55 5.63 -17.39
N ALA A 211 -15.58 5.78 -16.05
CA ALA A 211 -15.79 7.07 -15.39
C ALA A 211 -14.60 8.03 -15.53
N LEU A 212 -13.37 7.51 -15.41
CA LEU A 212 -12.14 8.31 -15.59
C LEU A 212 -11.97 8.76 -17.04
N MET A 213 -12.35 7.91 -18.01
CA MET A 213 -12.37 8.26 -19.45
C MET A 213 -13.30 9.46 -19.74
N GLN A 214 -14.40 9.60 -19.00
CA GLN A 214 -15.32 10.75 -19.12
C GLN A 214 -14.78 12.03 -18.45
N GLN A 215 -13.61 11.99 -17.79
CA GLN A 215 -12.95 13.15 -17.17
C GLN A 215 -11.50 13.29 -17.68
N PRO A 216 -11.30 13.67 -18.96
CA PRO A 216 -10.00 13.56 -19.63
C PRO A 216 -8.86 14.34 -18.96
N GLU A 217 -9.17 15.54 -18.42
CA GLU A 217 -8.18 16.36 -17.70
C GLU A 217 -7.65 15.65 -16.44
N LYS A 218 -8.52 14.97 -15.68
CA LYS A 218 -8.11 14.19 -14.50
C LYS A 218 -7.33 12.93 -14.90
N ALA A 219 -7.70 12.28 -16.00
CA ALA A 219 -6.94 11.16 -16.54
C ALA A 219 -5.51 11.56 -16.92
N VAL A 220 -5.36 12.67 -17.67
CA VAL A 220 -4.04 13.19 -18.03
C VAL A 220 -3.26 13.68 -16.80
N ALA A 221 -3.91 14.33 -15.83
CA ALA A 221 -3.27 14.73 -14.58
C ALA A 221 -2.75 13.53 -13.77
N LEU A 222 -3.50 12.43 -13.68
CA LEU A 222 -3.07 11.18 -13.04
C LEU A 222 -1.84 10.58 -13.74
N MET A 223 -1.83 10.56 -15.08
CA MET A 223 -0.69 10.09 -15.88
C MET A 223 0.56 10.96 -15.63
N VAL A 224 0.42 12.29 -15.69
CA VAL A 224 1.52 13.24 -15.46
C VAL A 224 2.04 13.12 -14.04
N TRP A 225 1.17 13.03 -13.03
CA TRP A 225 1.57 12.76 -11.64
C TRP A 225 2.38 11.46 -11.52
N ARG A 226 1.97 10.39 -12.20
CA ARG A 226 2.72 9.13 -12.19
C ARG A 226 4.09 9.26 -12.86
N MET A 227 4.20 10.02 -13.95
CA MET A 227 5.49 10.32 -14.58
C MET A 227 6.38 11.17 -13.67
N CYS A 228 5.84 12.22 -13.05
CA CYS A 228 6.56 13.10 -12.13
C CYS A 228 7.08 12.35 -10.89
N THR A 229 6.29 11.48 -10.28
CA THR A 229 6.74 10.67 -9.12
C THR A 229 7.86 9.69 -9.47
N CYS A 230 7.88 9.14 -10.69
CA CYS A 230 9.00 8.33 -11.18
C CYS A 230 10.28 9.17 -11.44
N VAL A 231 10.14 10.39 -11.96
CA VAL A 231 11.27 11.21 -12.43
C VAL A 231 11.88 12.08 -11.32
N PHE A 232 11.05 12.69 -10.47
CA PHE A 232 11.50 13.70 -9.49
C PHE A 232 11.60 13.18 -8.06
N SER A 233 10.84 12.13 -7.70
CA SER A 233 10.75 11.64 -6.31
C SER A 233 11.47 10.33 -6.06
N GLY A 234 12.28 9.83 -7.01
CA GLY A 234 13.13 8.66 -6.84
C GLY A 234 12.42 7.34 -6.51
N CYS A 235 11.09 7.27 -6.67
CA CYS A 235 10.28 6.13 -6.22
C CYS A 235 10.48 4.90 -7.13
N LEU A 236 11.53 4.13 -6.83
CA LEU A 236 11.94 2.93 -7.54
C LEU A 236 12.21 1.78 -6.57
N THR A 237 11.32 0.79 -6.55
CA THR A 237 11.61 -0.56 -6.02
C THR A 237 11.88 -1.57 -7.16
N THR A 238 12.44 -1.13 -8.30
CA THR A 238 12.98 -2.00 -9.37
C THR A 238 13.79 -1.23 -10.43
N THR A 239 14.64 -1.95 -11.19
CA THR A 239 15.53 -1.43 -12.26
C THR A 239 14.80 -0.73 -13.42
N HIS A 240 15.35 0.39 -13.93
CA HIS A 240 14.69 1.22 -14.94
C HIS A 240 15.66 2.00 -15.85
N PRO A 241 15.33 2.18 -17.15
CA PRO A 241 15.80 3.34 -17.93
C PRO A 241 14.70 3.88 -18.87
N PHE A 242 13.51 4.12 -18.32
CA PHE A 242 12.22 4.30 -19.02
C PHE A 242 11.67 3.03 -19.71
N ARG A 243 10.44 2.67 -19.33
CA ARG A 243 9.61 1.56 -19.84
C ARG A 243 8.17 1.82 -19.38
N ILE A 244 7.31 2.30 -20.28
CA ILE A 244 5.87 2.30 -20.06
C ILE A 244 5.37 0.88 -20.34
N SER A 245 4.82 0.20 -19.33
CA SER A 245 4.11 -1.07 -19.51
C SER A 245 2.62 -0.81 -19.37
N LEU A 246 1.93 -0.78 -20.51
CA LEU A 246 0.47 -0.70 -20.59
C LEU A 246 -0.11 -2.12 -20.50
N THR A 247 -0.27 -2.63 -19.28
CA THR A 247 -1.02 -3.86 -19.02
C THR A 247 -2.52 -3.56 -19.09
N VAL A 248 -3.11 -3.68 -20.27
CA VAL A 248 -4.55 -3.47 -20.47
C VAL A 248 -5.28 -4.79 -20.20
N SER A 249 -5.72 -4.98 -18.95
CA SER A 249 -6.38 -6.20 -18.46
C SER A 249 -7.77 -6.49 -19.08
N HIS A 250 -8.21 -5.77 -20.13
CA HIS A 250 -9.56 -5.88 -20.73
C HIS A 250 -10.02 -7.31 -21.05
N GLY A 251 -9.12 -8.21 -21.45
CA GLY A 251 -9.44 -9.63 -21.66
C GLY A 251 -9.96 -10.27 -20.37
N SER A 252 -9.10 -10.32 -19.35
CA SER A 252 -9.41 -10.89 -18.03
C SER A 252 -10.53 -10.13 -17.31
N LEU A 253 -10.60 -8.81 -17.45
CA LEU A 253 -11.67 -8.00 -16.87
C LEU A 253 -13.04 -8.38 -17.45
N THR A 254 -13.16 -8.56 -18.77
CA THR A 254 -14.45 -8.96 -19.40
C THR A 254 -14.77 -10.45 -19.28
N GLU A 255 -13.78 -11.29 -18.96
CA GLU A 255 -13.97 -12.70 -18.59
C GLU A 255 -14.48 -12.84 -17.15
N ASN A 256 -14.02 -11.98 -16.23
CA ASN A 256 -14.37 -12.03 -14.81
C ASN A 256 -15.61 -11.18 -14.46
N ALA A 257 -15.79 -9.99 -15.05
CA ALA A 257 -16.90 -9.09 -14.74
C ALA A 257 -18.25 -9.79 -15.00
N PRO A 258 -19.20 -9.78 -14.05
CA PRO A 258 -20.52 -10.38 -14.23
C PRO A 258 -21.30 -9.83 -15.43
N SER A 259 -21.11 -8.56 -15.81
CA SER A 259 -21.70 -7.98 -17.02
C SER A 259 -20.88 -8.23 -18.30
N GLY A 260 -19.63 -8.67 -18.15
CA GLY A 260 -18.73 -9.08 -19.22
C GLY A 260 -18.60 -8.06 -20.34
N LYS A 261 -19.05 -8.43 -21.55
CA LYS A 261 -19.05 -7.58 -22.75
C LYS A 261 -20.40 -6.90 -23.03
N ASP A 262 -21.43 -7.20 -22.24
CA ASP A 262 -22.76 -6.62 -22.38
C ASP A 262 -22.96 -5.44 -21.42
N GLY A 263 -22.05 -5.25 -20.45
CA GLY A 263 -22.07 -4.18 -19.46
C GLY A 263 -21.93 -2.76 -20.04
N ALA A 264 -22.57 -1.80 -19.38
CA ALA A 264 -22.57 -0.38 -19.78
C ALA A 264 -21.15 0.21 -19.85
N ALA A 265 -20.31 -0.09 -18.86
CA ALA A 265 -18.91 0.36 -18.82
C ALA A 265 -18.11 -0.12 -20.04
N PHE A 266 -18.21 -1.41 -20.39
CA PHE A 266 -17.52 -1.97 -21.56
C PHE A 266 -18.03 -1.36 -22.87
N ASN A 267 -19.35 -1.22 -23.03
CA ASN A 267 -19.95 -0.63 -24.22
C ASN A 267 -19.51 0.83 -24.44
N ILE A 268 -19.43 1.62 -23.37
CA ILE A 268 -18.92 2.99 -23.40
C ILE A 268 -17.43 3.03 -23.79
N LEU A 269 -16.59 2.21 -23.15
CA LEU A 269 -15.16 2.10 -23.46
C LEU A 269 -14.91 1.68 -24.92
N MET A 270 -15.66 0.70 -25.44
CA MET A 270 -15.47 0.22 -26.82
C MET A 270 -16.01 1.19 -27.87
N THR A 271 -17.08 1.94 -27.56
CA THR A 271 -17.58 3.02 -28.42
C THR A 271 -16.53 4.12 -28.57
N GLU A 272 -15.94 4.56 -27.45
CA GLU A 272 -14.88 5.58 -27.48
C GLU A 272 -13.60 5.06 -28.14
N ARG A 273 -13.23 3.79 -27.90
CA ARG A 273 -12.12 3.13 -28.61
C ARG A 273 -12.32 3.15 -30.13
N ALA A 274 -13.53 2.89 -30.62
CA ALA A 274 -13.85 2.91 -32.04
C ALA A 274 -13.76 4.34 -32.60
N ARG A 275 -14.30 5.33 -31.87
CA ARG A 275 -14.20 6.76 -32.22
C ARG A 275 -12.75 7.21 -32.33
N LEU A 276 -11.92 6.91 -31.33
CA LEU A 276 -10.50 7.28 -31.30
C LEU A 276 -9.70 6.55 -32.38
N LYS A 277 -9.94 5.26 -32.62
CA LYS A 277 -9.24 4.51 -33.68
C LYS A 277 -9.53 5.08 -35.08
N ALA A 278 -10.72 5.66 -35.30
CA ALA A 278 -11.06 6.32 -36.56
C ALA A 278 -10.34 7.68 -36.79
N LEU A 279 -9.71 8.25 -35.76
CA LEU A 279 -8.92 9.49 -35.85
C LEU A 279 -7.42 9.24 -36.07
N LEU A 280 -6.97 7.98 -36.04
CA LEU A 280 -5.56 7.64 -36.22
C LEU A 280 -5.17 7.60 -37.70
N PRO A 281 -4.01 8.16 -38.11
CA PRO A 281 -3.59 8.20 -39.51
C PRO A 281 -3.32 6.80 -40.08
N GLU A 282 -3.39 6.63 -41.40
CA GLU A 282 -2.99 5.37 -42.03
C GLU A 282 -1.52 5.03 -41.71
N GLY A 283 -1.24 3.78 -41.37
CA GLY A 283 0.11 3.31 -41.03
C GLY A 283 0.57 3.55 -39.58
N TRP A 284 -0.23 4.21 -38.73
CA TRP A 284 0.13 4.54 -37.33
C TRP A 284 0.64 3.35 -36.49
N GLU A 285 0.19 2.13 -36.79
CA GLU A 285 0.61 0.90 -36.09
C GLU A 285 2.10 0.55 -36.32
N LYS A 286 2.77 1.19 -37.29
CA LYS A 286 4.16 0.90 -37.70
C LYS A 286 5.09 2.11 -37.73
N ASP A 287 4.54 3.32 -37.72
CA ASP A 287 5.30 4.57 -37.76
C ASP A 287 4.79 5.53 -36.69
N PHE A 288 5.64 5.81 -35.69
CA PHE A 288 5.28 6.73 -34.60
C PHE A 288 5.24 8.21 -35.07
N THR A 289 5.91 8.54 -36.18
CA THR A 289 6.01 9.94 -36.64
C THR A 289 4.66 10.48 -37.11
N THR A 290 3.69 9.61 -37.44
CA THR A 290 2.31 10.01 -37.76
C THR A 290 1.64 10.74 -36.58
N PHE A 291 2.05 10.49 -35.34
CA PHE A 291 1.53 11.18 -34.15
C PHE A 291 2.01 12.63 -34.06
N PHE A 292 3.10 13.02 -34.73
CA PHE A 292 3.56 14.41 -34.76
C PHE A 292 2.65 15.33 -35.60
N ALA A 293 1.79 14.75 -36.43
CA ALA A 293 0.80 15.46 -37.24
C ALA A 293 -0.60 15.53 -36.58
N LEU A 294 -0.79 14.89 -35.42
CA LEU A 294 -2.06 14.94 -34.68
C LEU A 294 -2.20 16.26 -33.92
N ASP A 295 -3.43 16.77 -33.85
CA ASP A 295 -3.72 17.93 -33.02
C ASP A 295 -3.67 17.59 -31.52
N GLY A 296 -3.45 18.62 -30.70
CA GLY A 296 -3.35 18.46 -29.24
C GLY A 296 -4.62 17.92 -28.58
N GLY A 297 -5.80 18.13 -29.15
CA GLY A 297 -7.08 17.61 -28.63
C GLY A 297 -7.23 16.11 -28.85
N VAL A 298 -6.85 15.62 -30.03
CA VAL A 298 -6.78 14.18 -30.33
C VAL A 298 -5.71 13.49 -29.50
N LEU A 299 -4.51 14.09 -29.37
CA LEU A 299 -3.46 13.56 -28.49
C LEU A 299 -3.92 13.50 -27.02
N MET A 300 -4.59 14.54 -26.52
CA MET A 300 -5.15 14.57 -25.16
C MET A 300 -6.20 13.47 -24.96
N SER A 301 -7.11 13.30 -25.93
CA SER A 301 -8.14 12.25 -25.89
C SER A 301 -7.54 10.84 -25.87
N LEU A 302 -6.49 10.61 -26.68
CA LEU A 302 -5.76 9.34 -26.72
C LEU A 302 -5.00 9.07 -25.40
N MET A 303 -4.34 10.09 -24.83
CA MET A 303 -3.67 9.97 -23.52
C MET A 303 -4.66 9.65 -22.40
N ALA A 304 -5.82 10.33 -22.37
CA ALA A 304 -6.87 10.07 -21.40
C ALA A 304 -7.42 8.64 -21.50
N PHE A 305 -7.74 8.18 -22.71
CA PHE A 305 -8.23 6.82 -22.95
C PHE A 305 -7.20 5.74 -22.58
N CYS A 306 -5.95 5.89 -23.01
CA CYS A 306 -4.87 4.95 -22.66
C CYS A 306 -4.61 4.92 -21.15
N THR A 307 -4.70 6.07 -20.46
CA THR A 307 -4.57 6.12 -19.00
C THR A 307 -5.73 5.41 -18.32
N ALA A 308 -6.97 5.68 -18.75
CA ALA A 308 -8.15 5.00 -18.22
C ALA A 308 -8.04 3.46 -18.37
N CYS A 309 -7.67 2.95 -19.55
CA CYS A 309 -7.45 1.52 -19.79
C CYS A 309 -6.30 0.90 -18.98
N SER A 310 -5.43 1.71 -18.37
CA SER A 310 -4.30 1.26 -17.54
C SER A 310 -4.62 1.15 -16.03
N VAL A 311 -5.77 1.68 -15.59
CA VAL A 311 -6.20 1.57 -14.19
C VAL A 311 -6.62 0.14 -13.90
N ASP A 312 -5.97 -0.49 -12.92
CA ASP A 312 -6.31 -1.81 -12.40
C ASP A 312 -6.42 -1.76 -10.86
N GLY A 313 -7.45 -2.40 -10.34
CA GLY A 313 -7.78 -2.47 -8.92
C GLY A 313 -8.46 -3.78 -8.53
N VAL A 314 -8.27 -4.84 -9.33
CA VAL A 314 -8.80 -6.18 -9.03
C VAL A 314 -8.16 -6.70 -7.75
N GLN A 315 -8.98 -7.10 -6.78
CA GLN A 315 -8.51 -7.63 -5.50
C GLN A 315 -8.46 -9.16 -5.54
N THR A 316 -7.45 -9.70 -4.88
CA THR A 316 -7.17 -11.14 -4.71
C THR A 316 -7.10 -11.47 -3.22
N ARG A 317 -6.89 -12.75 -2.90
CA ARG A 317 -6.47 -13.14 -1.55
C ARG A 317 -5.05 -13.66 -1.56
N ASP A 318 -4.18 -12.89 -0.94
CA ASP A 318 -2.76 -13.18 -0.82
C ASP A 318 -2.47 -13.44 0.65
N MET A 319 -1.85 -14.59 0.96
CA MET A 319 -1.50 -15.01 2.33
C MET A 319 -2.66 -15.00 3.35
N GLY A 320 -3.91 -15.13 2.88
CA GLY A 320 -5.11 -15.17 3.74
C GLY A 320 -5.84 -13.84 3.92
N HIS A 321 -5.27 -12.73 3.45
CA HIS A 321 -5.86 -11.39 3.52
C HIS A 321 -6.33 -10.92 2.14
N THR A 322 -7.35 -10.06 2.08
CA THR A 322 -7.74 -9.40 0.83
C THR A 322 -6.73 -8.30 0.49
N SER A 323 -6.25 -8.25 -0.75
CA SER A 323 -5.35 -7.18 -1.18
C SER A 323 -6.05 -5.81 -1.13
N ARG A 324 -5.33 -4.74 -0.76
CA ARG A 324 -5.92 -3.39 -0.67
C ARG A 324 -6.29 -2.87 -2.06
N SER A 325 -7.46 -2.25 -2.15
CA SER A 325 -7.89 -1.52 -3.35
C SER A 325 -6.96 -0.32 -3.60
N THR A 326 -6.46 -0.21 -4.83
CA THR A 326 -5.72 0.96 -5.34
C THR A 326 -6.67 2.05 -5.87
N LEU A 327 -7.97 1.76 -5.99
CA LEU A 327 -8.94 2.64 -6.62
C LEU A 327 -9.47 3.73 -5.68
N ASP A 328 -9.44 3.50 -4.37
CA ASP A 328 -10.16 4.29 -3.36
C ASP A 328 -9.85 5.81 -3.45
N ALA A 329 -8.58 6.17 -3.64
CA ALA A 329 -8.15 7.56 -3.82
C ALA A 329 -8.53 8.15 -5.20
N VAL A 330 -8.53 7.32 -6.25
CA VAL A 330 -8.92 7.74 -7.61
C VAL A 330 -10.43 7.97 -7.67
N GLU A 331 -11.21 7.06 -7.08
CA GLU A 331 -12.68 7.14 -6.99
C GLU A 331 -13.13 8.40 -6.28
N ALA A 332 -12.52 8.74 -5.14
CA ALA A 332 -12.76 9.99 -4.42
C ALA A 332 -12.46 11.21 -5.31
N ALA A 333 -11.31 11.22 -6.00
CA ALA A 333 -10.89 12.34 -6.84
C ALA A 333 -11.78 12.54 -8.08
N ILE A 334 -12.40 11.49 -8.62
CA ILE A 334 -13.32 11.57 -9.77
C ILE A 334 -14.80 11.65 -9.40
N GLY A 335 -15.16 11.54 -8.12
CA GLY A 335 -16.56 11.52 -7.66
C GLY A 335 -17.29 10.25 -8.10
N PHE A 336 -16.62 9.09 -8.07
CA PHE A 336 -17.16 7.83 -8.56
C PHE A 336 -18.14 7.20 -7.58
N HIS A 337 -19.24 6.64 -8.10
CA HIS A 337 -20.12 5.76 -7.35
C HIS A 337 -20.55 4.56 -8.20
N LEU A 338 -20.29 3.33 -7.72
CA LEU A 338 -20.45 2.11 -8.51
C LEU A 338 -21.89 1.88 -9.02
N ARG A 339 -22.92 2.35 -8.31
CA ARG A 339 -24.33 2.20 -8.75
C ARG A 339 -24.72 3.01 -9.98
N ASP A 340 -23.89 3.95 -10.43
CA ASP A 340 -24.09 4.64 -11.72
C ASP A 340 -23.74 3.73 -12.92
N TRP A 341 -23.04 2.62 -12.67
CA TRP A 341 -22.53 1.70 -13.69
C TRP A 341 -23.04 0.26 -13.53
N TRP A 342 -23.37 -0.14 -12.30
CA TRP A 342 -23.73 -1.51 -11.94
C TRP A 342 -24.97 -1.58 -11.03
N GLN A 343 -25.71 -2.69 -11.13
CA GLN A 343 -26.92 -2.95 -10.36
C GLN A 343 -26.88 -4.39 -9.80
N PRO A 344 -27.10 -4.62 -8.49
CA PRO A 344 -27.06 -5.94 -7.89
C PRO A 344 -28.31 -6.77 -8.26
N THR A 345 -28.10 -7.87 -8.98
CA THR A 345 -29.15 -8.83 -9.34
C THR A 345 -28.90 -10.19 -8.68
N LYS A 346 -29.90 -11.07 -8.74
CA LYS A 346 -29.78 -12.47 -8.37
C LYS A 346 -28.68 -13.17 -9.14
N ASP A 347 -28.59 -12.95 -10.44
CA ASP A 347 -27.67 -13.69 -11.30
C ASP A 347 -26.23 -13.14 -11.21
N ASN A 348 -26.06 -11.82 -11.05
CA ASN A 348 -24.73 -11.21 -11.01
C ASN A 348 -24.08 -11.15 -9.61
N TYR A 349 -24.88 -11.15 -8.52
CA TYR A 349 -24.37 -10.93 -7.17
C TYR A 349 -25.05 -11.81 -6.11
N PHE A 350 -26.35 -11.65 -5.83
CA PHE A 350 -26.98 -12.29 -4.67
C PHE A 350 -26.99 -13.83 -4.74
N GLY A 351 -27.06 -14.40 -5.94
CA GLY A 351 -26.96 -15.84 -6.17
C GLY A 351 -25.59 -16.43 -5.78
N SER A 352 -24.54 -15.62 -5.73
CA SER A 352 -23.19 -16.04 -5.31
C SER A 352 -22.98 -15.99 -3.78
N LEU A 353 -23.82 -15.25 -3.05
CA LEU A 353 -23.73 -15.11 -1.59
C LEU A 353 -24.29 -16.33 -0.83
N LYS A 354 -23.94 -16.48 0.45
CA LYS A 354 -24.65 -17.35 1.39
C LYS A 354 -25.97 -16.69 1.82
N HIS A 355 -26.98 -17.47 2.18
CA HIS A 355 -28.29 -16.93 2.60
C HIS A 355 -28.22 -15.88 3.73
N PRO A 356 -27.42 -16.05 4.81
CA PRO A 356 -27.24 -15.01 5.83
C PRO A 356 -26.60 -13.72 5.31
N GLN A 357 -25.75 -13.79 4.28
CA GLN A 357 -25.12 -12.61 3.67
C GLN A 357 -26.13 -11.80 2.86
N ILE A 358 -27.09 -12.45 2.18
CA ILE A 358 -28.19 -11.77 1.47
C ILE A 358 -29.06 -10.99 2.47
N VAL A 359 -29.42 -11.62 3.58
CA VAL A 359 -30.16 -10.99 4.69
C VAL A 359 -29.37 -9.82 5.29
N ALA A 360 -28.07 -9.99 5.51
CA ALA A 360 -27.19 -8.93 6.03
C ALA A 360 -27.15 -7.73 5.09
N SER A 361 -26.97 -7.93 3.78
CA SER A 361 -27.02 -6.87 2.78
C SER A 361 -28.35 -6.09 2.80
N LEU A 362 -29.49 -6.77 2.96
CA LEU A 362 -30.78 -6.11 3.09
C LEU A 362 -30.88 -5.26 4.37
N LYS A 363 -30.33 -5.72 5.50
CA LYS A 363 -30.27 -4.92 6.75
C LYS A 363 -29.35 -3.72 6.61
N GLU A 364 -28.18 -3.89 5.98
CA GLU A 364 -27.19 -2.84 5.71
C GLU A 364 -27.76 -1.75 4.79
N ALA A 365 -28.63 -2.12 3.83
CA ALA A 365 -29.36 -1.17 2.98
C ALA A 365 -30.60 -0.53 3.66
N GLY A 366 -30.81 -0.73 4.96
CA GLY A 366 -31.98 -0.22 5.70
C GLY A 366 -33.30 -0.97 5.45
N LEU A 367 -33.29 -2.02 4.60
CA LEU A 367 -34.46 -2.78 4.17
C LEU A 367 -34.81 -3.89 5.18
N THR A 368 -34.94 -3.54 6.46
CA THR A 368 -35.09 -4.49 7.58
C THR A 368 -36.32 -5.38 7.48
N GLY A 369 -37.44 -4.87 6.95
CA GLY A 369 -38.65 -5.66 6.68
C GLY A 369 -38.41 -6.75 5.64
N ALA A 370 -37.89 -6.37 4.47
CA ALA A 370 -37.50 -7.31 3.41
C ALA A 370 -36.44 -8.32 3.87
N ALA A 371 -35.53 -7.91 4.76
CA ALA A 371 -34.58 -8.83 5.39
C ALA A 371 -35.26 -9.90 6.26
N GLY A 372 -36.24 -9.51 7.09
CA GLY A 372 -37.00 -10.43 7.94
C GLY A 372 -37.95 -11.37 7.19
N ASP A 373 -38.35 -11.00 5.97
CA ASP A 373 -39.03 -11.90 5.03
C ASP A 373 -38.03 -12.83 4.34
N ALA A 374 -36.90 -12.31 3.86
CA ALA A 374 -35.83 -13.08 3.24
C ALA A 374 -35.23 -14.16 4.19
N GLU A 375 -35.18 -13.91 5.50
CA GLU A 375 -34.77 -14.91 6.51
C GLU A 375 -35.56 -16.22 6.46
N LYS A 376 -36.83 -16.17 6.05
CA LYS A 376 -37.74 -17.33 5.99
C LYS A 376 -37.77 -17.99 4.61
N MET A 377 -37.14 -17.37 3.61
CA MET A 377 -37.11 -17.84 2.22
C MET A 377 -35.97 -18.82 1.97
N LYS A 378 -36.06 -19.60 0.89
CA LYS A 378 -34.90 -20.35 0.37
C LYS A 378 -33.92 -19.38 -0.29
N LYS A 379 -32.62 -19.69 -0.30
CA LYS A 379 -31.57 -18.85 -0.90
C LYS A 379 -31.94 -18.28 -2.28
N GLY A 380 -32.47 -19.11 -3.18
CA GLY A 380 -32.81 -18.68 -4.55
C GLY A 380 -33.97 -17.69 -4.65
N ASP A 381 -34.86 -17.70 -3.66
CA ASP A 381 -36.02 -16.80 -3.56
C ASP A 381 -35.61 -15.53 -2.82
N ALA A 382 -34.84 -15.66 -1.73
CA ALA A 382 -34.22 -14.54 -1.02
C ALA A 382 -33.33 -13.67 -1.94
N ALA A 383 -32.62 -14.29 -2.89
CA ALA A 383 -31.81 -13.56 -3.87
C ALA A 383 -32.66 -12.75 -4.88
N ALA A 384 -33.80 -13.29 -5.32
CA ALA A 384 -34.73 -12.56 -6.21
C ALA A 384 -35.48 -11.45 -5.46
N HIS A 385 -35.84 -11.71 -4.19
CA HIS A 385 -36.41 -10.71 -3.30
C HIS A 385 -35.42 -9.57 -3.04
N ALA A 386 -34.14 -9.88 -2.79
CA ALA A 386 -33.10 -8.87 -2.59
C ALA A 386 -32.93 -7.98 -3.82
N GLU A 387 -32.85 -8.54 -5.02
CA GLU A 387 -32.82 -7.79 -6.29
C GLU A 387 -34.01 -6.82 -6.42
N HIS A 388 -35.23 -7.29 -6.18
CA HIS A 388 -36.45 -6.49 -6.32
C HIS A 388 -36.47 -5.23 -5.42
N PHE A 389 -35.96 -5.32 -4.19
CA PHE A 389 -35.89 -4.15 -3.29
C PHE A 389 -34.63 -3.31 -3.51
N MET A 390 -33.50 -3.93 -3.85
CA MET A 390 -32.21 -3.24 -3.99
C MET A 390 -32.09 -2.40 -5.27
N GLN A 391 -32.89 -2.68 -6.31
CA GLN A 391 -32.92 -1.86 -7.54
C GLN A 391 -33.25 -0.38 -7.29
N HIS A 392 -33.88 -0.05 -6.15
CA HIS A 392 -34.28 1.32 -5.79
C HIS A 392 -33.31 2.03 -4.83
N THR A 393 -32.25 1.36 -4.38
CA THR A 393 -31.25 1.92 -3.45
C THR A 393 -29.98 2.36 -4.18
N ARG A 394 -29.17 3.23 -3.55
CA ARG A 394 -27.76 3.42 -3.93
C ARG A 394 -26.79 2.53 -3.15
N TRP A 395 -27.29 1.52 -2.42
CA TRP A 395 -26.45 0.65 -1.59
C TRP A 395 -25.38 -0.10 -2.42
N VAL A 396 -24.18 -0.22 -1.87
CA VAL A 396 -23.11 -1.12 -2.33
C VAL A 396 -22.52 -1.83 -1.12
N PRO A 397 -22.00 -3.07 -1.27
CA PRO A 397 -21.30 -3.74 -0.19
C PRO A 397 -20.10 -2.91 0.28
N ALA A 398 -19.84 -2.88 1.59
CA ALA A 398 -18.73 -2.11 2.18
C ALA A 398 -17.36 -2.32 1.48
N TRP A 399 -17.03 -3.55 1.05
CA TRP A 399 -15.78 -3.88 0.34
C TRP A 399 -15.73 -3.45 -1.14
N LEU A 400 -16.82 -2.90 -1.68
CA LEU A 400 -16.88 -2.25 -3.00
C LEU A 400 -17.16 -0.75 -2.89
N LYS A 401 -17.21 -0.21 -1.67
CA LYS A 401 -17.48 1.21 -1.41
C LYS A 401 -16.17 2.00 -1.53
N GLY A 402 -16.17 3.05 -2.33
CA GLY A 402 -15.15 4.09 -2.24
C GLY A 402 -15.30 4.86 -0.91
N PRO A 403 -14.26 5.58 -0.45
CA PRO A 403 -14.35 6.38 0.76
C PRO A 403 -15.42 7.47 0.61
N GLU A 404 -16.29 7.60 1.62
CA GLU A 404 -17.38 8.56 1.60
C GLU A 404 -16.85 10.00 1.55
N SER A 405 -17.45 10.84 0.70
CA SER A 405 -17.15 12.27 0.73
C SER A 405 -17.65 12.85 2.05
N ALA A 406 -16.83 13.68 2.71
CA ALA A 406 -17.08 14.19 4.07
C ALA A 406 -18.21 15.24 4.17
N GLY A 407 -19.24 15.15 3.31
CA GLY A 407 -20.30 16.15 3.16
C GLY A 407 -21.71 15.73 3.57
N GLU A 408 -22.00 14.44 3.80
CA GLU A 408 -23.39 13.97 4.02
C GLU A 408 -23.71 13.49 5.45
N SER A 409 -22.71 13.35 6.33
CA SER A 409 -22.93 12.96 7.73
C SER A 409 -23.23 14.17 8.64
N GLY A 410 -24.38 14.84 8.45
CA GLY A 410 -24.77 15.94 9.35
C GLY A 410 -25.98 16.81 9.02
N ALA A 411 -26.92 16.38 8.15
CA ALA A 411 -27.96 17.28 7.62
C ALA A 411 -29.44 16.88 7.89
N ASP A 412 -29.74 15.74 8.53
CA ASP A 412 -31.14 15.23 8.63
C ASP A 412 -31.73 15.13 10.06
N ASP A 413 -30.99 15.48 11.12
CA ASP A 413 -31.50 15.46 12.52
C ASP A 413 -31.68 16.87 13.11
N ALA A 414 -32.48 17.72 12.44
CA ALA A 414 -32.89 19.04 12.98
C ALA A 414 -34.18 19.62 12.36
N ALA A 415 -35.23 18.82 12.16
CA ALA A 415 -36.49 19.29 11.57
C ALA A 415 -37.78 18.68 12.15
N SER A 416 -37.87 18.52 13.47
CA SER A 416 -39.19 18.46 14.14
C SER A 416 -39.14 19.02 15.56
N ASP A 417 -39.46 20.30 15.70
CA ASP A 417 -40.33 20.71 16.80
C ASP A 417 -41.27 21.83 16.32
N THR A 418 -42.55 21.50 16.32
CA THR A 418 -43.64 22.44 16.09
C THR A 418 -43.96 23.16 17.39
N ASP A 419 -43.97 24.49 17.39
CA ASP A 419 -44.92 25.19 18.26
C ASP A 419 -45.52 26.42 17.56
N SER A 420 -46.81 26.64 17.81
CA SER A 420 -47.58 27.75 17.22
C SER A 420 -47.48 28.99 18.10
N PRO A 421 -47.27 30.20 17.54
CA PRO A 421 -47.45 31.42 18.31
C PRO A 421 -48.95 31.73 18.42
N ASP A 422 -49.52 31.51 19.59
CA ASP A 422 -50.83 32.09 19.92
C ASP A 422 -50.65 33.56 20.37
N ASN A 423 -51.73 34.32 20.19
CA ASN A 423 -51.85 35.76 20.31
C ASN A 423 -51.34 36.35 21.65
N ASP A 424 -50.61 37.49 21.59
CA ASP A 424 -51.04 38.64 22.42
C ASP A 424 -50.66 40.00 21.80
N THR A 425 -51.46 41.02 22.13
CA THR A 425 -51.42 42.36 21.54
C THR A 425 -51.14 43.41 22.62
N THR A 426 -50.10 44.24 22.46
CA THR A 426 -49.91 45.62 23.02
C THR A 426 -48.41 45.99 23.04
N ASN A 427 -47.95 47.25 22.99
CA ASN A 427 -48.50 48.53 22.51
C ASN A 427 -47.35 49.58 22.42
N THR A 428 -47.52 50.61 21.58
CA THR A 428 -46.90 51.98 21.66
C THR A 428 -45.38 52.20 21.80
N ALA A 429 -44.84 52.98 20.83
CA ALA A 429 -43.92 54.14 20.98
C ALA A 429 -42.50 53.92 21.60
N HIS A 430 -41.45 54.73 21.45
CA HIS A 430 -41.05 55.96 20.72
C HIS A 430 -39.49 56.01 20.81
N ALA A 431 -38.66 56.72 20.03
CA ALA A 431 -38.72 57.57 18.82
C ALA A 431 -37.26 57.62 18.24
N ALA A 432 -36.85 58.35 17.20
CA ALA A 432 -37.46 59.35 16.30
C ALA A 432 -36.80 59.25 14.91
#